data_AF-A0A178WXH4-F1
#
_entry.id   AF-A0A178WXH4-F1
#
_cell.length_a   1.000
_cell.length_b   1.000
_cell.length_c   1.000
_cell.angle_alpha   90.00
_cell.angle_beta   90.00
_cell.angle_gamma   90.00
#
_symmetry.space_group_name_H-M   'P 1'
#
loop_
_entity.id
_entity.type
_entity.pdbx_description
1 polymer ?
#
loop_
_entity_poly.entity_id
_entity_poly.type
_entity_poly.pdbx_seq_one_letter_code
_entity_poly.pdbx_strand_id
1 'polypeptide(L)'
;MKSPSRHADERRALLRELTGEGCLLCRDAESAEHHWRTWYVMETHRDPDYRRRVAHTGGFCDRHTRLLMSTSDSAQVLPGLLGDLVSSALAGTTSGRCDACAKTAASTERRLDAIVRRLDDPEIFAATGRLCNSHLLDLLHSAPWRHAATLAGLAAHQQPVDPSDPDVPVRAALLARAAQVLAENDKRLTQLSTIDRVVDDLGRDCCPGCRNRAQGELRYLSWLLDQDPDRLDPSEPWLCARHLGDATVLDDLGARRVRGLMHQKARARLTQLAERLTAAPRPRPLARLRRSWQPLLRRRFDLAAAELRRPDRHVAETLLHFRHTAPTCSACAAGVVSERRELDLLEAAAGHETVREAWVHGHGLCRDHAPMAAPELAKPVLRSRLALLAWELDETRRTQAWHTRHEPFTPAQSSWPRAVPFLRGNAFLGLTTAEYQDAP
;
A
#
# COMPACT_ATOMS: atom_id res chain seq x y z
N MET A 1 42.46 -4.44 28.30
CA MET A 1 40.97 -4.55 28.33
C MET A 1 40.51 -4.94 26.94
N LYS A 2 39.85 -6.11 26.76
CA LYS A 2 39.29 -6.50 25.46
C LYS A 2 38.04 -5.66 25.22
N SER A 3 38.02 -4.88 24.13
CA SER A 3 36.81 -4.20 23.66
C SER A 3 35.66 -5.22 23.64
N PRO A 4 34.45 -4.89 24.16
CA PRO A 4 33.29 -5.73 23.94
C PRO A 4 33.22 -6.08 22.45
N SER A 5 33.00 -7.36 22.14
CA SER A 5 32.97 -7.81 20.76
C SER A 5 31.82 -7.09 20.05
N ARG A 6 32.06 -6.55 18.86
CA ARG A 6 31.07 -5.88 18.01
C ARG A 6 29.72 -6.62 17.96
N HIS A 7 29.73 -7.96 18.02
CA HIS A 7 28.54 -8.79 18.09
C HIS A 7 27.67 -8.59 19.35
N ALA A 8 28.29 -8.40 20.53
CA ALA A 8 27.56 -8.13 21.76
C ALA A 8 26.89 -6.75 21.74
N ASP A 9 27.53 -5.77 21.10
CA ASP A 9 26.98 -4.42 20.95
C ASP A 9 25.80 -4.39 19.97
N GLU A 10 25.94 -5.04 18.82
CA GLU A 10 24.85 -5.20 17.84
C GLU A 10 23.66 -5.98 18.41
N ARG A 11 23.93 -7.03 19.21
CA ARG A 11 22.89 -7.78 19.93
C ARG A 11 22.13 -6.88 20.91
N ARG A 12 22.85 -6.14 21.76
CA ARG A 12 22.25 -5.22 22.74
C ARG A 12 21.46 -4.11 22.06
N ALA A 13 21.94 -3.60 20.93
CA ALA A 13 21.21 -2.61 20.15
C ALA A 13 19.88 -3.16 19.60
N LEU A 14 19.92 -4.32 18.93
CA LEU A 14 18.71 -4.95 18.39
C LEU A 14 17.69 -5.30 19.48
N LEU A 15 18.15 -5.79 20.63
CA LEU A 15 17.25 -6.10 21.75
C LEU A 15 16.56 -4.83 22.27
N ARG A 16 17.31 -3.74 22.50
CA ARG A 16 16.74 -2.45 22.93
C ARG A 16 15.68 -1.96 21.95
N GLU A 17 15.97 -2.04 20.66
CA GLU A 17 15.03 -1.66 19.60
C GLU A 17 13.77 -2.53 19.57
N LEU A 18 13.90 -3.86 19.69
CA LEU A 18 12.76 -4.79 19.74
C LEU A 18 11.88 -4.56 20.98
N THR A 19 12.47 -4.17 22.10
CA THR A 19 11.73 -3.90 23.34
C THR A 19 11.09 -2.52 23.40
N GLY A 20 11.34 -1.64 22.42
CA GLY A 20 10.71 -0.32 22.33
C GLY A 20 9.21 -0.40 22.02
N GLU A 21 8.49 0.70 22.22
CA GLU A 21 7.04 0.77 22.02
C GLU A 21 6.61 0.55 20.57
N GLY A 22 5.61 -0.31 20.35
CA GLY A 22 5.11 -0.66 19.02
C GLY A 22 6.02 -1.63 18.26
N CYS A 23 5.70 -1.85 16.97
CA CYS A 23 6.42 -2.80 16.13
C CYS A 23 7.70 -2.16 15.55
N LEU A 24 8.88 -2.74 15.83
CA LEU A 24 10.16 -2.27 15.28
C LEU A 24 10.15 -2.11 13.76
N LEU A 25 9.58 -3.07 13.04
CA LEU A 25 9.54 -3.04 11.58
C LEU A 25 8.59 -1.99 11.01
N CYS A 26 7.50 -1.64 11.72
CA CYS A 26 6.66 -0.49 11.37
C CYS A 26 7.42 0.82 11.59
N ARG A 27 8.08 0.98 12.75
CA ARG A 27 8.86 2.20 13.06
C ARG A 27 10.00 2.42 12.07
N ASP A 28 10.71 1.36 11.69
CA ASP A 28 11.79 1.43 10.69
C ASP A 28 11.25 1.79 9.29
N ALA A 29 10.05 1.30 8.94
CA ALA A 29 9.38 1.65 7.69
C ALA A 29 8.95 3.13 7.67
N GLU A 30 8.35 3.62 8.76
CA GLU A 30 7.97 5.03 8.92
C GLU A 30 9.19 5.95 8.93
N SER A 31 10.25 5.59 9.65
CA SER A 31 11.49 6.36 9.68
C SER A 31 12.14 6.44 8.29
N ALA A 32 12.16 5.34 7.55
CA ALA A 32 12.67 5.31 6.18
C ALA A 32 11.83 6.20 5.24
N GLU A 33 10.50 6.15 5.34
CA GLU A 33 9.59 7.00 4.56
C GLU A 33 9.77 8.48 4.92
N HIS A 34 9.84 8.80 6.21
CA HIS A 34 10.04 10.17 6.70
C HIS A 34 11.38 10.75 6.21
N HIS A 35 12.47 9.99 6.33
CA HIS A 35 13.78 10.39 5.83
C HIS A 35 13.75 10.58 4.31
N TRP A 36 13.16 9.64 3.57
CA TRP A 36 13.00 9.75 2.12
C TRP A 36 12.25 11.03 1.73
N ARG A 37 11.10 11.29 2.37
CA ARG A 37 10.26 12.46 2.07
C ARG A 37 11.03 13.75 2.34
N THR A 38 11.69 13.83 3.49
CA THR A 38 12.50 14.99 3.88
C THR A 38 13.61 15.25 2.86
N TRP A 39 14.37 14.21 2.50
CA TRP A 39 15.45 14.34 1.52
C TRP A 39 14.94 14.73 0.13
N TYR A 40 13.80 14.17 -0.29
CA TYR A 40 13.20 14.50 -1.57
C TYR A 40 12.75 15.97 -1.65
N VAL A 41 12.02 16.44 -0.62
CA VAL A 41 11.55 17.82 -0.52
C VAL A 41 12.71 18.81 -0.43
N MET A 42 13.75 18.50 0.35
CA MET A 42 14.88 19.44 0.54
C MET A 42 15.81 19.50 -0.66
N GLU A 43 16.12 18.35 -1.29
CA GLU A 43 17.25 18.26 -2.20
C GLU A 43 16.92 17.50 -3.49
N THR A 44 16.41 16.27 -3.39
CA THR A 44 16.38 15.37 -4.55
C THR A 44 15.38 15.79 -5.64
N HIS A 45 14.32 16.55 -5.31
CA HIS A 45 13.39 17.04 -6.32
C HIS A 45 14.04 18.01 -7.34
N ARG A 46 15.21 18.57 -7.03
CA ARG A 46 15.95 19.47 -7.94
C ARG A 46 16.85 18.72 -8.91
N ASP A 47 17.16 17.45 -8.65
CA ASP A 47 17.95 16.61 -9.55
C ASP A 47 17.08 16.12 -10.73
N PRO A 48 17.30 16.62 -11.96
CA PRO A 48 16.51 16.22 -13.12
C PRO A 48 16.72 14.75 -13.51
N ASP A 49 17.90 14.17 -13.25
CA ASP A 49 18.15 12.75 -13.54
C ASP A 49 17.34 11.88 -12.59
N TYR A 50 17.29 12.24 -11.31
CA TYR A 50 16.44 11.54 -10.35
C TYR A 50 14.96 11.64 -10.72
N ARG A 51 14.44 12.84 -11.02
CA ARG A 51 13.03 13.00 -11.40
C ARG A 51 12.67 12.21 -12.65
N ARG A 52 13.52 12.23 -13.68
CA ARG A 52 13.31 11.42 -14.90
C ARG A 52 13.28 9.92 -14.62
N ARG A 53 14.18 9.41 -13.75
CA ARG A 53 14.13 7.99 -13.33
C ARG A 53 12.81 7.67 -12.63
N VAL A 54 12.37 8.50 -11.69
CA VAL A 54 11.09 8.32 -11.00
C VAL A 54 9.92 8.36 -11.98
N ALA A 55 9.91 9.32 -12.90
CA ALA A 55 8.88 9.47 -13.92
C ALA A 55 8.80 8.24 -14.85
N HIS A 56 9.94 7.70 -15.26
CA HIS A 56 10.02 6.48 -16.07
C HIS A 56 9.49 5.24 -15.32
N THR A 57 9.65 5.20 -13.99
CA THR A 57 9.00 4.16 -13.17
C THR A 57 7.50 4.37 -12.96
N GLY A 58 6.92 5.38 -13.60
CA GLY A 58 5.51 5.73 -13.50
C GLY A 58 5.17 6.72 -12.38
N GLY A 59 6.16 7.25 -11.65
CA GLY A 59 5.99 8.20 -10.55
C GLY A 59 5.84 7.53 -9.17
N PHE A 60 5.47 8.33 -8.16
CA PHE A 60 5.16 7.82 -6.82
C PHE A 60 3.78 7.16 -6.76
N CYS A 61 3.52 6.26 -5.80
CA CYS A 61 2.18 5.68 -5.62
C CYS A 61 1.20 6.72 -5.02
N ASP A 62 -0.10 6.39 -4.95
CA ASP A 62 -1.13 7.30 -4.40
C ASP A 62 -0.79 7.80 -2.99
N ARG A 63 -0.32 6.89 -2.12
CA ARG A 63 0.13 7.22 -0.75
C ARG A 63 1.26 8.24 -0.76
N HIS A 64 2.35 7.96 -1.48
CA HIS A 64 3.51 8.85 -1.47
C HIS A 64 3.23 10.17 -2.21
N THR A 65 2.30 10.18 -3.16
CA THR A 65 1.80 11.40 -3.79
C THR A 65 1.05 12.25 -2.76
N ARG A 66 0.10 11.68 -2.00
CA ARG A 66 -0.57 12.38 -0.89
C ARG A 66 0.39 12.94 0.14
N LEU A 67 1.36 12.13 0.58
CA LEU A 67 2.35 12.56 1.58
C LEU A 67 3.21 13.73 1.10
N LEU A 68 3.47 13.86 -0.21
CA LEU A 68 4.16 15.02 -0.76
C LEU A 68 3.22 16.22 -0.89
N MET A 69 1.95 15.99 -1.23
CA MET A 69 0.94 17.05 -1.32
C MET A 69 0.62 17.68 0.03
N SER A 70 0.71 16.92 1.11
CA SER A 70 0.50 17.41 2.47
C SER A 70 1.69 18.22 3.02
N THR A 71 2.73 18.49 2.21
CA THR A 71 3.86 19.33 2.59
C THR A 71 3.59 20.79 2.19
N SER A 72 4.11 21.75 2.98
CA SER A 72 4.03 23.18 2.67
C SER A 72 4.67 23.54 1.32
N ASP A 73 5.64 22.75 0.90
CA ASP A 73 6.46 23.01 -0.29
C ASP A 73 5.92 22.28 -1.54
N SER A 74 4.74 21.64 -1.45
CA SER A 74 4.16 20.84 -2.53
C SER A 74 4.06 21.60 -3.85
N ALA A 75 3.65 22.87 -3.80
CA ALA A 75 3.56 23.75 -4.98
C ALA A 75 4.93 23.99 -5.64
N GLN A 76 6.04 23.95 -4.90
CA GLN A 76 7.39 24.07 -5.44
C GLN A 76 7.95 22.71 -5.92
N VAL A 77 7.63 21.64 -5.20
CA VAL A 77 8.23 20.31 -5.41
C VAL A 77 7.56 19.53 -6.54
N LEU A 78 6.23 19.58 -6.63
CA LEU A 78 5.46 18.69 -7.51
C LEU A 78 5.46 19.07 -9.00
N PRO A 79 5.40 20.35 -9.42
CA PRO A 79 5.28 20.67 -10.84
C PRO A 79 6.39 20.07 -11.71
N GLY A 80 7.65 20.09 -11.22
CA GLY A 80 8.78 19.46 -11.91
C GLY A 80 8.61 17.96 -12.11
N LEU A 81 8.23 17.24 -11.06
CA LEU A 81 7.99 15.80 -11.13
C LEU A 81 6.80 15.45 -12.02
N LEU A 82 5.70 16.18 -11.89
CA LEU A 82 4.48 15.93 -12.65
C LEU A 82 4.73 16.21 -14.14
N GLY A 83 5.50 17.24 -14.50
CA GLY A 83 5.90 17.50 -15.89
C GLY A 83 6.73 16.37 -16.50
N ASP A 84 7.72 15.86 -15.76
CA ASP A 84 8.53 14.70 -16.18
C ASP A 84 7.66 13.44 -16.31
N LEU A 85 6.66 13.27 -15.43
CA LEU A 85 5.74 12.14 -15.45
C LEU A 85 4.74 12.21 -16.62
N VAL A 86 4.20 13.39 -16.92
CA VAL A 86 3.35 13.64 -18.09
C VAL A 86 4.14 13.31 -19.37
N SER A 87 5.39 13.79 -19.46
CA SER A 87 6.27 13.51 -20.60
C SER A 87 6.50 12.00 -20.77
N SER A 88 6.76 11.28 -19.67
CA SER A 88 6.94 9.83 -19.68
C SER A 88 5.66 9.07 -20.08
N ALA A 89 4.50 9.55 -19.64
CA ALA A 89 3.19 8.99 -20.00
C ALA A 89 2.87 9.21 -21.49
N LEU A 90 3.13 10.40 -22.03
CA LEU A 90 2.96 10.71 -23.46
C LEU A 90 3.86 9.87 -24.37
N ALA A 91 5.04 9.49 -23.86
CA ALA A 91 5.97 8.58 -24.51
C ALA A 91 5.62 7.08 -24.34
N GLY A 92 4.65 6.75 -23.48
CA GLY A 92 4.25 5.35 -23.22
C GLY A 92 5.27 4.53 -22.42
N THR A 93 6.12 5.18 -21.61
CA THR A 93 7.29 4.54 -20.98
C THR A 93 7.17 4.30 -19.48
N THR A 94 5.96 4.03 -18.97
CA THR A 94 5.74 3.90 -17.52
C THR A 94 5.72 2.44 -17.08
N SER A 95 6.78 1.99 -16.41
CA SER A 95 6.77 0.70 -15.71
C SER A 95 7.70 0.75 -14.52
N GLY A 96 7.20 0.42 -13.34
CA GLY A 96 8.06 0.34 -12.17
C GLY A 96 7.32 0.36 -10.85
N ARG A 97 8.13 0.29 -9.79
CA ARG A 97 7.69 0.42 -8.41
C ARG A 97 8.01 1.83 -7.93
N CYS A 98 7.18 2.36 -7.05
CA CYS A 98 7.44 3.61 -6.36
C CYS A 98 8.77 3.52 -5.60
N ASP A 99 9.71 4.43 -5.88
CA ASP A 99 11.05 4.47 -5.24
C ASP A 99 10.97 4.55 -3.71
N ALA A 100 10.05 5.36 -3.19
CA ALA A 100 9.81 5.48 -1.75
C ALA A 100 9.38 4.15 -1.13
N CYS A 101 8.42 3.44 -1.75
CA CYS A 101 8.04 2.09 -1.33
C CYS A 101 9.23 1.12 -1.37
N ALA A 102 10.09 1.21 -2.39
CA ALA A 102 11.26 0.35 -2.50
C ALA A 102 12.27 0.61 -1.37
N LYS A 103 12.52 1.87 -1.02
CA LYS A 103 13.40 2.25 0.11
C LYS A 103 12.85 1.78 1.45
N THR A 104 11.55 1.95 1.68
CA THR A 104 10.86 1.46 2.87
C THR A 104 10.97 -0.05 2.97
N ALA A 105 10.65 -0.78 1.90
CA ALA A 105 10.76 -2.24 1.85
C ALA A 105 12.19 -2.72 2.13
N ALA A 106 13.20 -2.09 1.52
CA ALA A 106 14.60 -2.43 1.74
C ALA A 106 15.05 -2.17 3.20
N SER A 107 14.50 -1.14 3.86
CA SER A 107 14.75 -0.89 5.28
C SER A 107 14.19 -2.01 6.15
N THR A 108 12.92 -2.36 5.94
CA THR A 108 12.23 -3.45 6.64
C THR A 108 12.93 -4.79 6.40
N GLU A 109 13.30 -5.11 5.17
CA GLU A 109 13.99 -6.36 4.81
C GLU A 109 15.34 -6.47 5.52
N ARG A 110 16.18 -5.43 5.49
CA ARG A 110 17.46 -5.43 6.22
C ARG A 110 17.28 -5.67 7.71
N ARG A 111 16.23 -5.10 8.31
CA ARG A 111 15.94 -5.30 9.74
C ARG A 111 15.41 -6.70 10.03
N LEU A 112 14.51 -7.21 9.20
CA LEU A 112 14.00 -8.57 9.29
C LEU A 112 15.14 -9.58 9.23
N ASP A 113 16.05 -9.40 8.29
CA ASP A 113 17.29 -10.15 8.14
C ASP A 113 18.15 -10.16 9.41
N ALA A 114 18.27 -9.00 10.07
CA ALA A 114 19.03 -8.88 11.31
C ALA A 114 18.38 -9.64 12.48
N ILE A 115 17.05 -9.71 12.51
CA ILE A 115 16.28 -10.52 13.47
C ILE A 115 16.48 -12.01 13.16
N VAL A 116 16.27 -12.42 11.89
CA VAL A 116 16.38 -13.81 11.45
C VAL A 116 17.74 -14.41 11.79
N ARG A 117 18.84 -13.67 11.55
CA ARG A 117 20.20 -14.10 11.89
C ARG A 117 20.44 -14.34 13.39
N ARG A 118 19.54 -13.87 14.25
CA ARG A 118 19.67 -13.92 15.72
C ARG A 118 18.50 -14.64 16.41
N LEU A 119 17.64 -15.35 15.68
CA LEU A 119 16.51 -16.08 16.27
C LEU A 119 16.92 -17.22 17.22
N ASP A 120 18.16 -17.71 17.15
CA ASP A 120 18.67 -18.69 18.13
C ASP A 120 18.98 -18.07 19.51
N ASP A 121 18.96 -16.73 19.61
CA ASP A 121 19.08 -16.02 20.88
C ASP A 121 17.71 -15.94 21.58
N PRO A 122 17.56 -16.49 22.79
CA PRO A 122 16.26 -16.58 23.46
C PRO A 122 15.67 -15.21 23.83
N GLU A 123 16.50 -14.20 24.12
CA GLU A 123 16.01 -12.85 24.43
C GLU A 123 15.49 -12.16 23.17
N ILE A 124 16.21 -12.30 22.06
CA ILE A 124 15.75 -11.78 20.76
C ILE A 124 14.48 -12.49 20.33
N PHE A 125 14.44 -13.82 20.43
CA PHE A 125 13.26 -14.62 20.10
C PHE A 125 12.05 -14.16 20.91
N ALA A 126 12.17 -14.04 22.23
CA ALA A 126 11.08 -13.55 23.08
C ALA A 126 10.64 -12.13 22.70
N ALA A 127 11.59 -11.25 22.36
CA ALA A 127 11.30 -9.88 21.95
C ALA A 127 10.61 -9.77 20.57
N THR A 128 10.67 -10.80 19.71
CA THR A 128 9.85 -10.83 18.48
C THR A 128 8.35 -10.82 18.76
N GLY A 129 7.96 -11.19 19.99
CA GLY A 129 6.60 -11.03 20.51
C GLY A 129 6.13 -9.59 20.71
N ARG A 130 6.85 -8.60 20.15
CA ARG A 130 6.44 -7.18 20.05
C ARG A 130 6.18 -6.75 18.61
N LEU A 131 6.39 -7.64 17.63
CA LEU A 131 6.08 -7.34 16.23
C LEU A 131 4.55 -7.35 16.02
N CYS A 132 4.07 -6.54 15.09
CA CYS A 132 2.67 -6.65 14.64
C CYS A 132 2.47 -7.97 13.89
N ASN A 133 1.23 -8.45 13.83
CA ASN A 133 0.92 -9.73 13.20
C ASN A 133 1.42 -9.82 11.76
N SER A 134 1.34 -8.73 10.98
CA SER A 134 1.87 -8.69 9.61
C SER A 134 3.37 -9.01 9.56
N HIS A 135 4.16 -8.30 10.37
CA HIS A 135 5.61 -8.48 10.39
C HIS A 135 6.06 -9.77 11.07
N LEU A 136 5.24 -10.31 11.98
CA LEU A 136 5.48 -11.63 12.55
C LEU A 136 5.23 -12.74 11.52
N LEU A 137 4.27 -12.56 10.60
CA LEU A 137 4.08 -13.44 9.44
C LEU A 137 5.24 -13.34 8.44
N ASP A 138 5.75 -12.13 8.18
CA ASP A 138 6.95 -11.94 7.36
C ASP A 138 8.18 -12.63 7.99
N LEU A 139 8.31 -12.53 9.32
CA LEU A 139 9.33 -13.25 10.09
C LEU A 139 9.14 -14.76 10.01
N LEU A 140 7.92 -15.27 10.16
CA LEU A 140 7.61 -16.69 10.01
C LEU A 140 7.99 -17.21 8.62
N HIS A 141 7.83 -16.40 7.58
CA HIS A 141 8.19 -16.75 6.20
C HIS A 141 9.70 -16.78 5.97
N SER A 142 10.43 -15.87 6.61
CA SER A 142 11.88 -15.69 6.41
C SER A 142 12.73 -16.49 7.40
N ALA A 143 12.14 -16.90 8.53
CA ALA A 143 12.82 -17.63 9.58
C ALA A 143 13.19 -19.06 9.15
N PRO A 144 14.31 -19.61 9.68
CA PRO A 144 14.59 -21.03 9.57
C PRO A 144 13.41 -21.87 10.08
N TRP A 145 13.05 -22.92 9.35
CA TRP A 145 11.88 -23.77 9.64
C TRP A 145 11.86 -24.33 11.08
N ARG A 146 13.01 -24.51 11.72
CA ARG A 146 13.11 -24.96 13.13
C ARG A 146 12.38 -24.02 14.11
N HIS A 147 12.23 -22.76 13.73
CA HIS A 147 11.55 -21.73 14.51
C HIS A 147 10.08 -21.57 14.13
N ALA A 148 9.60 -22.19 13.04
CA ALA A 148 8.28 -21.92 12.48
C ALA A 148 7.13 -22.27 13.43
N ALA A 149 7.17 -23.45 14.06
CA ALA A 149 6.14 -23.86 15.02
C ALA A 149 6.12 -22.92 16.25
N THR A 150 7.29 -22.57 16.78
CA THR A 150 7.41 -21.68 17.95
C THR A 150 6.99 -20.25 17.62
N LEU A 151 7.36 -19.72 16.45
CA LEU A 151 6.93 -18.40 16.00
C LEU A 151 5.41 -18.36 15.76
N ALA A 152 4.82 -19.40 15.16
CA ALA A 152 3.38 -19.49 15.00
C ALA A 152 2.65 -19.55 16.35
N GLY A 153 3.17 -20.32 17.31
CA GLY A 153 2.65 -20.37 18.67
C GLY A 153 2.77 -19.03 19.40
N LEU A 154 3.93 -18.36 19.30
CA LEU A 154 4.13 -17.01 19.85
C LEU A 154 3.11 -16.04 19.26
N ALA A 155 2.95 -16.03 17.93
CA ALA A 155 1.99 -15.19 17.22
C ALA A 155 0.54 -15.43 17.66
N ALA A 156 0.18 -16.68 17.96
CA ALA A 156 -1.16 -17.03 18.44
C ALA A 156 -1.43 -16.51 19.87
N HIS A 157 -0.41 -16.39 20.73
CA HIS A 157 -0.58 -16.00 22.13
C HIS A 157 -0.28 -14.53 22.41
N GLN A 158 0.36 -13.83 21.47
CA GLN A 158 0.74 -12.45 21.64
C GLN A 158 -0.48 -11.52 21.69
N GLN A 159 -0.38 -10.46 22.51
CA GLN A 159 -1.26 -9.32 22.34
C GLN A 159 -0.96 -8.65 21.00
N PRO A 160 -1.99 -8.38 20.19
CA PRO A 160 -1.78 -7.77 18.90
C PRO A 160 -1.18 -6.37 19.04
N VAL A 161 -0.17 -6.10 18.23
CA VAL A 161 0.30 -4.74 17.97
C VAL A 161 -0.32 -4.30 16.66
N ASP A 162 -1.00 -3.16 16.70
CA ASP A 162 -1.64 -2.61 15.51
C ASP A 162 -0.58 -2.25 14.45
N PRO A 163 -0.82 -2.60 13.17
CA PRO A 163 0.03 -2.10 12.10
C PRO A 163 -0.17 -0.60 12.02
N SER A 164 0.93 0.14 12.01
CA SER A 164 0.88 1.58 11.76
C SER A 164 0.67 1.87 10.28
N ASP A 165 -0.10 2.90 10.00
CA ASP A 165 -0.25 3.47 8.66
C ASP A 165 0.00 4.99 8.73
N PRO A 166 1.20 5.46 8.34
CA PRO A 166 1.56 6.88 8.44
C PRO A 166 0.80 7.78 7.46
N ASP A 167 0.04 7.21 6.52
CA ASP A 167 -0.83 7.97 5.61
C ASP A 167 -2.22 8.22 6.22
N VAL A 168 -2.58 7.59 7.36
CA VAL A 168 -3.86 7.82 8.05
C VAL A 168 -4.08 9.30 8.41
N PRO A 169 -3.13 10.03 9.04
CA PRO A 169 -3.33 11.43 9.37
C PRO A 169 -3.60 12.31 8.14
N VAL A 170 -2.96 12.00 7.01
CA VAL A 170 -3.15 12.73 5.75
C VAL A 170 -4.48 12.37 5.10
N ARG A 171 -4.90 11.09 5.16
CA ARG A 171 -6.19 10.66 4.63
C ARG A 171 -7.36 11.07 5.49
N ALA A 172 -7.19 11.35 6.78
CA ALA A 172 -8.32 11.56 7.69
C ALA A 172 -9.27 12.69 7.23
N ALA A 173 -8.72 13.85 6.87
CA ALA A 173 -9.51 14.97 6.34
C ALA A 173 -10.20 14.61 5.01
N LEU A 174 -9.48 13.93 4.12
CA LEU A 174 -10.00 13.49 2.82
C LEU A 174 -11.11 12.44 2.95
N LEU A 175 -10.98 11.52 3.92
CA LEU A 175 -11.98 10.48 4.18
C LEU A 175 -13.28 11.09 4.71
N ALA A 176 -13.19 12.05 5.63
CA ALA A 176 -14.37 12.74 6.15
C ALA A 176 -15.12 13.45 5.01
N ARG A 177 -14.39 14.17 4.14
CA ARG A 177 -14.98 14.82 2.98
C ARG A 177 -15.55 13.82 1.97
N ALA A 178 -14.85 12.73 1.68
CA ALA A 178 -15.31 11.68 0.77
C ALA A 178 -16.57 10.97 1.29
N ALA A 179 -16.68 10.72 2.60
CA ALA A 179 -17.86 10.15 3.21
C ALA A 179 -19.08 11.09 3.08
N GLN A 180 -18.90 12.39 3.28
CA GLN A 180 -19.95 13.38 3.05
C GLN A 180 -20.41 13.39 1.59
N VAL A 181 -19.46 13.51 0.66
CA VAL A 181 -19.72 13.53 -0.79
C VAL A 181 -20.42 12.23 -1.24
N LEU A 182 -20.04 11.09 -0.68
CA LEU A 182 -20.71 9.81 -0.93
C LEU A 182 -22.18 9.84 -0.51
N ALA A 183 -22.48 10.30 0.71
CA ALA A 183 -23.86 10.37 1.22
C ALA A 183 -24.75 11.32 0.39
N GLU A 184 -24.18 12.42 -0.10
CA GLU A 184 -24.86 13.36 -1.00
C GLU A 184 -25.12 12.71 -2.38
N ASN A 185 -24.12 12.02 -2.93
CA ASN A 185 -24.22 11.38 -4.25
C ASN A 185 -25.19 10.20 -4.25
N ASP A 186 -25.20 9.34 -3.23
CA ASP A 186 -26.08 8.16 -3.20
C ASP A 186 -27.56 8.56 -3.27
N LYS A 187 -27.94 9.66 -2.63
CA LYS A 187 -29.30 10.22 -2.74
C LYS A 187 -29.60 10.68 -4.16
N ARG A 188 -28.68 11.42 -4.78
CA ARG A 188 -28.85 11.99 -6.12
C ARG A 188 -28.87 10.92 -7.22
N LEU A 189 -27.99 9.91 -7.12
CA LEU A 189 -27.84 8.86 -8.14
C LEU A 189 -29.07 7.98 -8.28
N THR A 190 -29.90 7.84 -7.24
CA THR A 190 -31.17 7.10 -7.33
C THR A 190 -32.23 7.76 -8.21
N GLN A 191 -32.03 9.03 -8.58
CA GLN A 191 -32.96 9.82 -9.39
C GLN A 191 -32.52 9.94 -10.85
N LEU A 192 -31.30 9.54 -11.19
CA LEU A 192 -30.73 9.67 -12.53
C LEU A 192 -30.95 8.41 -13.36
N SER A 193 -31.11 8.58 -14.68
CA SER A 193 -30.98 7.46 -15.60
C SER A 193 -29.53 6.96 -15.62
N THR A 194 -29.31 5.75 -16.16
CA THR A 194 -27.94 5.21 -16.29
C THR A 194 -27.06 6.08 -17.19
N ILE A 195 -27.62 6.67 -18.25
CA ILE A 195 -26.90 7.57 -19.15
C ILE A 195 -26.59 8.90 -18.45
N ASP A 196 -27.55 9.49 -17.75
CA ASP A 196 -27.33 10.76 -17.03
C ASP A 196 -26.26 10.60 -15.94
N ARG A 197 -26.22 9.44 -15.26
CA ARG A 197 -25.15 9.12 -14.30
C ARG A 197 -23.78 9.13 -14.99
N VAL A 198 -23.64 8.43 -16.12
CA VAL A 198 -22.36 8.35 -16.86
C VAL A 198 -21.91 9.74 -17.30
N VAL A 199 -22.83 10.54 -17.83
CA VAL A 199 -22.54 11.92 -18.26
C VAL A 199 -22.10 12.78 -17.08
N ASP A 200 -22.78 12.69 -15.93
CA ASP A 200 -22.39 13.41 -14.71
C ASP A 200 -21.01 12.98 -14.22
N ASP A 201 -20.73 11.68 -14.16
CA ASP A 201 -19.45 11.16 -13.66
C ASP A 201 -18.28 11.57 -14.57
N LEU A 202 -18.46 11.57 -15.90
CA LEU A 202 -17.45 12.05 -16.86
C LEU A 202 -17.22 13.58 -16.78
N GLY A 203 -18.25 14.33 -16.37
CA GLY A 203 -18.20 15.78 -16.21
C GLY A 203 -17.45 16.24 -14.95
N ARG A 204 -17.12 15.34 -14.02
CA ARG A 204 -16.40 15.67 -12.77
C ARG A 204 -14.90 15.72 -13.01
N ASP A 205 -14.20 16.62 -12.32
CA ASP A 205 -12.72 16.76 -12.36
C ASP A 205 -11.97 15.65 -11.61
N CYS A 206 -12.31 14.39 -11.89
CA CYS A 206 -11.66 13.19 -11.38
C CYS A 206 -11.91 12.00 -12.33
N CYS A 207 -11.12 10.93 -12.19
CA CYS A 207 -11.36 9.68 -12.92
C CYS A 207 -12.55 8.90 -12.31
N PRO A 208 -13.62 8.60 -13.08
CA PRO A 208 -14.76 7.81 -12.60
C PRO A 208 -14.38 6.44 -12.02
N GLY A 209 -13.41 5.74 -12.61
CA GLY A 209 -12.94 4.44 -12.11
C GLY A 209 -12.31 4.54 -10.72
N CYS A 210 -11.39 5.50 -10.52
CA CYS A 210 -10.79 5.79 -9.22
C CYS A 210 -11.84 6.22 -8.19
N ARG A 211 -12.79 7.08 -8.60
CA ARG A 211 -13.89 7.54 -7.74
C ARG A 211 -14.76 6.38 -7.27
N ASN A 212 -15.24 5.55 -8.18
CA ASN A 212 -16.07 4.39 -7.84
C ASN A 212 -15.32 3.35 -7.01
N ARG A 213 -14.00 3.20 -7.21
CA ARG A 213 -13.16 2.39 -6.34
C ARG A 213 -13.21 2.89 -4.89
N ALA A 214 -12.88 4.16 -4.67
CA ALA A 214 -12.82 4.75 -3.34
C ALA A 214 -14.20 4.75 -2.67
N GLN A 215 -15.27 5.06 -3.42
CA GLN A 215 -16.64 4.96 -2.94
C GLN A 215 -17.03 3.52 -2.58
N GLY A 216 -16.60 2.52 -3.36
CA GLY A 216 -16.80 1.11 -3.03
C GLY A 216 -16.12 0.69 -1.73
N GLU A 217 -14.89 1.15 -1.51
CA GLU A 217 -14.15 0.95 -0.26
C GLU A 217 -14.92 1.60 0.92
N LEU A 218 -15.36 2.86 0.77
CA LEU A 218 -16.09 3.60 1.81
C LEU A 218 -17.46 3.01 2.12
N ARG A 219 -18.27 2.66 1.12
CA ARG A 219 -19.59 2.02 1.33
C ARG A 219 -19.44 0.73 2.12
N TYR A 220 -18.44 -0.08 1.82
CA TYR A 220 -18.17 -1.31 2.57
C TYR A 220 -17.78 -1.02 4.01
N LEU A 221 -16.90 -0.04 4.25
CA LEU A 221 -16.49 0.34 5.61
C LEU A 221 -17.67 0.88 6.43
N SER A 222 -18.49 1.77 5.86
CA SER A 222 -19.70 2.27 6.54
C SER A 222 -20.66 1.14 6.87
N TRP A 223 -20.96 0.26 5.91
CA TRP A 223 -21.80 -0.92 6.16
C TRP A 223 -21.23 -1.79 7.29
N LEU A 224 -19.93 -2.09 7.25
CA LEU A 224 -19.26 -2.97 8.21
C LEU A 224 -19.28 -2.39 9.63
N LEU A 225 -19.09 -1.07 9.77
CA LEU A 225 -19.09 -0.38 11.07
C LEU A 225 -20.48 -0.33 11.71
N ASP A 226 -21.53 -0.31 10.88
CA ASP A 226 -22.93 -0.36 11.30
C ASP A 226 -23.42 -1.78 11.63
N GLN A 227 -22.65 -2.83 11.27
CA GLN A 227 -23.06 -4.21 11.56
C GLN A 227 -22.88 -4.58 13.03
N ASP A 228 -23.77 -5.46 13.48
CA ASP A 228 -23.59 -6.20 14.73
C ASP A 228 -22.47 -7.25 14.54
N PRO A 229 -21.38 -7.19 15.33
CA PRO A 229 -20.27 -8.15 15.28
C PRO A 229 -20.71 -9.62 15.31
N ASP A 230 -21.79 -9.93 16.04
CA ASP A 230 -22.29 -11.30 16.20
C ASP A 230 -23.03 -11.82 14.95
N ARG A 231 -23.40 -10.92 14.03
CA ARG A 231 -24.07 -11.25 12.76
C ARG A 231 -23.12 -11.32 11.57
N LEU A 232 -21.88 -10.86 11.71
CA LEU A 232 -20.90 -10.89 10.63
C LEU A 232 -20.43 -12.32 10.37
N ASP A 233 -20.31 -12.69 9.09
CA ASP A 233 -19.73 -13.98 8.76
C ASP A 233 -18.29 -14.05 9.32
N PRO A 234 -17.89 -15.16 9.96
CA PRO A 234 -16.53 -15.40 10.39
C PRO A 234 -15.45 -15.17 9.29
N SER A 235 -15.79 -15.25 8.02
CA SER A 235 -14.90 -14.99 6.89
C SER A 235 -14.84 -13.52 6.42
N GLU A 236 -15.75 -12.65 6.86
CA GLU A 236 -16.02 -11.37 6.18
C GLU A 236 -15.18 -10.15 6.58
N PRO A 237 -14.87 -9.83 7.85
CA PRO A 237 -14.32 -8.53 8.17
C PRO A 237 -12.79 -8.55 8.24
N TRP A 238 -12.12 -8.94 7.16
CA TRP A 238 -10.66 -8.77 7.07
C TRP A 238 -10.34 -7.43 6.43
N LEU A 239 -9.73 -6.53 7.21
CA LEU A 239 -9.24 -5.25 6.72
C LEU A 239 -7.72 -5.25 6.64
N CYS A 240 -7.16 -4.61 5.61
CA CYS A 240 -5.73 -4.30 5.60
C CYS A 240 -5.42 -3.15 6.57
N ALA A 241 -4.14 -2.92 6.89
CA ALA A 241 -3.73 -1.84 7.77
C ALA A 241 -4.32 -0.47 7.36
N ARG A 242 -4.32 -0.18 6.05
CA ARG A 242 -4.93 1.03 5.49
C ARG A 242 -6.41 1.15 5.84
N HIS A 243 -7.21 0.15 5.50
CA HIS A 243 -8.66 0.20 5.70
C HIS A 243 -9.07 0.07 7.17
N LEU A 244 -8.23 -0.54 8.02
CA LEU A 244 -8.41 -0.50 9.47
C LEU A 244 -8.15 0.91 10.02
N GLY A 245 -7.15 1.61 9.48
CA GLY A 245 -6.91 3.03 9.76
C GLY A 245 -8.07 3.90 9.32
N ASP A 246 -8.55 3.71 8.08
CA ASP A 246 -9.70 4.43 7.54
C ASP A 246 -10.97 4.19 8.38
N ALA A 247 -11.21 2.94 8.80
CA ALA A 247 -12.31 2.59 9.70
C ALA A 247 -12.21 3.31 11.05
N THR A 248 -11.00 3.44 11.60
CA THR A 248 -10.76 4.13 12.88
C THR A 248 -11.07 5.63 12.77
N VAL A 249 -10.81 6.24 11.61
CA VAL A 249 -11.20 7.64 11.34
C VAL A 249 -12.71 7.80 11.26
N LEU A 250 -13.42 6.86 10.64
CA LEU A 250 -14.88 6.91 10.45
C LEU A 250 -15.64 6.62 11.75
N ASP A 251 -15.27 5.57 12.48
CA ASP A 251 -15.84 5.21 13.78
C ASP A 251 -14.81 4.38 14.58
N ASP A 252 -14.13 5.02 15.53
CA ASP A 252 -13.12 4.38 16.40
C ASP A 252 -13.70 3.24 17.25
N LEU A 253 -14.96 3.34 17.70
CA LEU A 253 -15.60 2.27 18.49
C LEU A 253 -15.94 1.06 17.61
N GLY A 254 -16.54 1.27 16.44
CA GLY A 254 -16.76 0.23 15.44
C GLY A 254 -15.47 -0.43 14.98
N ALA A 255 -14.44 0.37 14.69
CA ALA A 255 -13.14 -0.14 14.28
C ALA A 255 -12.47 -1.01 15.35
N ARG A 256 -12.57 -0.65 16.64
CA ARG A 256 -12.09 -1.49 17.75
C ARG A 256 -12.82 -2.83 17.81
N ARG A 257 -14.13 -2.87 17.56
CA ARG A 257 -14.91 -4.12 17.50
C ARG A 257 -14.45 -5.01 16.35
N VAL A 258 -14.36 -4.46 15.14
CA VAL A 258 -13.85 -5.16 13.94
C VAL A 258 -12.44 -5.70 14.16
N ARG A 259 -11.56 -4.88 14.74
CA ARG A 259 -10.20 -5.25 15.12
C ARG A 259 -10.17 -6.45 16.08
N GLY A 260 -10.99 -6.43 17.13
CA GLY A 260 -11.13 -7.55 18.07
C GLY A 260 -11.49 -8.86 17.37
N LEU A 261 -12.48 -8.83 16.46
CA LEU A 261 -12.86 -9.98 15.65
C LEU A 261 -11.72 -10.48 14.75
N MET A 262 -11.04 -9.57 14.06
CA MET A 262 -9.88 -9.91 13.21
C MET A 262 -8.77 -10.59 14.03
N HIS A 263 -8.47 -10.08 15.22
CA HIS A 263 -7.45 -10.67 16.09
C HIS A 263 -7.82 -12.04 16.60
N GLN A 264 -9.06 -12.25 17.04
CA GLN A 264 -9.54 -13.56 17.46
C GLN A 264 -9.39 -14.59 16.33
N LYS A 265 -9.75 -14.22 15.11
CA LYS A 265 -9.65 -15.08 13.93
C LYS A 265 -8.20 -15.34 13.52
N ALA A 266 -7.36 -14.31 13.54
CA ALA A 266 -5.93 -14.45 13.26
C ALA A 266 -5.27 -15.40 14.26
N ARG A 267 -5.60 -15.26 15.54
CA ARG A 267 -5.16 -16.16 16.60
C ARG A 267 -5.61 -17.59 16.36
N ALA A 268 -6.88 -17.84 16.06
CA ALA A 268 -7.37 -19.20 15.78
C ALA A 268 -6.63 -19.84 14.60
N ARG A 269 -6.40 -19.09 13.52
CA ARG A 269 -5.63 -19.55 12.36
C ARG A 269 -4.17 -19.85 12.69
N LEU A 270 -3.53 -19.01 13.50
CA LEU A 270 -2.15 -19.19 13.93
C LEU A 270 -1.99 -20.37 14.89
N THR A 271 -2.95 -20.59 15.80
CA THR A 271 -3.01 -21.80 16.63
C THR A 271 -3.10 -23.04 15.76
N GLN A 272 -4.01 -23.08 14.79
CA GLN A 272 -4.14 -24.21 13.87
C GLN A 272 -2.85 -24.45 13.06
N LEU A 273 -2.18 -23.36 12.64
CA LEU A 273 -0.89 -23.46 11.96
C LEU A 273 0.18 -24.06 12.89
N ALA A 274 0.29 -23.57 14.12
CA ALA A 274 1.25 -24.05 15.10
C ALA A 274 1.03 -25.55 15.43
N GLU A 275 -0.23 -25.97 15.57
CA GLU A 275 -0.61 -27.37 15.78
C GLU A 275 -0.19 -28.24 14.58
N ARG A 276 -0.49 -27.82 13.34
CA ARG A 276 -0.10 -28.55 12.13
C ARG A 276 1.43 -28.67 12.01
N LEU A 277 2.15 -27.59 12.28
CA LEU A 277 3.62 -27.58 12.25
C LEU A 277 4.23 -28.45 13.36
N THR A 278 3.57 -28.56 14.51
CA THR A 278 4.02 -29.41 15.63
C THR A 278 3.70 -30.89 15.39
N ALA A 279 2.55 -31.17 14.76
CA ALA A 279 2.11 -32.51 14.41
C ALA A 279 2.85 -33.09 13.19
N ALA A 280 3.53 -32.25 12.40
CA ALA A 280 4.34 -32.67 11.26
C ALA A 280 5.33 -33.77 11.70
N PRO A 281 5.34 -34.93 11.03
CA PRO A 281 6.20 -36.04 11.41
C PRO A 281 7.65 -35.57 11.38
N ARG A 282 8.32 -35.58 12.55
CA ARG A 282 9.75 -35.24 12.60
C ARG A 282 10.47 -36.15 11.62
N PRO A 283 11.37 -35.62 10.77
CA PRO A 283 12.10 -36.43 9.80
C PRO A 283 12.71 -37.61 10.55
N ARG A 284 12.26 -38.82 10.23
CA ARG A 284 12.72 -40.04 10.89
C ARG A 284 14.24 -39.97 10.88
N PRO A 285 14.89 -40.01 12.05
CA PRO A 285 16.28 -39.68 12.10
C PRO A 285 17.02 -40.75 11.29
N LEU A 286 17.66 -40.31 10.19
CA LEU A 286 18.78 -40.99 9.55
C LEU A 286 19.92 -41.28 10.55
N ALA A 287 19.76 -41.03 11.85
CA ALA A 287 20.62 -41.46 12.94
C ALA A 287 20.97 -42.95 12.92
N ARG A 288 20.11 -43.83 12.35
CA ARG A 288 20.50 -45.24 12.12
C ARG A 288 21.56 -45.40 11.02
N LEU A 289 21.55 -44.59 9.97
CA LEU A 289 22.58 -44.56 8.93
C LEU A 289 23.81 -43.71 9.32
N ARG A 290 23.61 -42.72 10.20
CA ARG A 290 24.65 -41.80 10.68
C ARG A 290 25.69 -42.48 11.58
N ARG A 291 25.33 -43.56 12.29
CA ARG A 291 26.29 -44.35 13.09
C ARG A 291 27.18 -45.27 12.26
N SER A 292 26.73 -45.73 11.10
CA SER A 292 27.47 -46.67 10.25
C SER A 292 28.38 -46.00 9.21
N TRP A 293 28.26 -44.68 8.99
CA TRP A 293 28.95 -43.97 7.89
C TRP A 293 29.83 -42.79 8.36
N GLN A 294 30.06 -42.66 9.67
CA GLN A 294 30.78 -41.56 10.31
C GLN A 294 32.19 -41.25 9.75
N PRO A 295 33.01 -42.23 9.32
CA PRO A 295 34.36 -41.94 8.81
C PRO A 295 34.37 -41.33 7.40
N LEU A 296 33.41 -41.70 6.53
CA LEU A 296 33.43 -41.35 5.10
C LEU A 296 32.82 -39.97 4.77
N LEU A 297 32.09 -39.35 5.71
CA LEU A 297 31.21 -38.22 5.41
C LEU A 297 31.76 -36.84 5.76
N ARG A 298 32.95 -36.68 6.36
CA ARG A 298 33.48 -35.36 6.78
C ARG A 298 33.57 -34.32 5.64
N ARG A 299 33.79 -34.73 4.38
CA ARG A 299 33.74 -33.83 3.20
C ARG A 299 32.34 -33.68 2.57
N ARG A 300 31.39 -34.57 2.87
CA ARG A 300 29.98 -34.48 2.42
C ARG A 300 29.07 -33.81 3.45
N PHE A 301 29.55 -33.52 4.65
CA PHE A 301 28.78 -32.95 5.75
C PHE A 301 28.30 -31.52 5.48
N ASP A 302 29.02 -30.70 4.70
CA ASP A 302 28.54 -29.36 4.34
C ASP A 302 27.34 -29.41 3.38
N LEU A 303 27.35 -30.37 2.44
CA LEU A 303 26.22 -30.64 1.55
C LEU A 303 25.05 -31.33 2.28
N ALA A 304 25.32 -32.29 3.18
CA ALA A 304 24.30 -32.95 3.98
C ALA A 304 23.69 -32.04 5.06
N ALA A 305 24.48 -31.10 5.61
CA ALA A 305 23.97 -30.03 6.46
C ALA A 305 23.16 -29.01 5.66
N ALA A 306 23.44 -28.81 4.36
CA ALA A 306 22.57 -28.07 3.45
C ALA A 306 21.29 -28.87 3.10
N GLU A 307 21.37 -30.20 3.02
CA GLU A 307 20.20 -31.09 2.81
C GLU A 307 19.29 -31.14 4.05
N LEU A 308 19.85 -31.14 5.27
CA LEU A 308 19.13 -30.96 6.54
C LEU A 308 18.57 -29.54 6.73
N ARG A 309 19.04 -28.57 5.94
CA ARG A 309 18.45 -27.24 5.82
C ARG A 309 17.35 -27.18 4.77
N ARG A 310 17.15 -28.21 3.94
CA ARG A 310 15.95 -28.27 3.10
C ARG A 310 14.76 -28.33 4.04
N PRO A 311 13.76 -27.47 3.86
CA PRO A 311 12.54 -27.56 4.64
C PRO A 311 12.03 -29.00 4.50
N ASP A 312 11.53 -29.58 5.59
CA ASP A 312 10.59 -30.68 5.42
C ASP A 312 9.54 -30.15 4.45
N ARG A 313 9.42 -30.79 3.28
CA ARG A 313 8.56 -30.34 2.18
C ARG A 313 7.16 -30.00 2.71
N HIS A 314 6.71 -30.75 3.72
CA HIS A 314 5.46 -30.54 4.42
C HIS A 314 5.37 -29.17 5.16
N VAL A 315 6.42 -28.73 5.85
CA VAL A 315 6.46 -27.42 6.53
C VAL A 315 6.40 -26.30 5.49
N ALA A 316 7.18 -26.40 4.42
CA ALA A 316 7.13 -25.42 3.33
C ALA A 316 5.75 -25.36 2.67
N GLU A 317 5.15 -26.50 2.34
CA GLU A 317 3.80 -26.58 1.78
C GLU A 317 2.74 -26.02 2.74
N THR A 318 2.87 -26.28 4.04
CA THR A 318 1.94 -25.77 5.06
C THR A 318 2.03 -24.24 5.19
N LEU A 319 3.23 -23.68 5.22
CA LEU A 319 3.45 -22.22 5.26
C LEU A 319 2.97 -21.54 3.97
N LEU A 320 3.23 -22.16 2.81
CA LEU A 320 2.74 -21.67 1.52
C LEU A 320 1.21 -21.69 1.47
N HIS A 321 0.57 -22.78 1.90
CA HIS A 321 -0.88 -22.88 1.95
C HIS A 321 -1.49 -21.84 2.92
N PHE A 322 -0.89 -21.66 4.10
CA PHE A 322 -1.31 -20.63 5.06
C PHE A 322 -1.25 -19.23 4.44
N ARG A 323 -0.19 -18.93 3.67
CA ARG A 323 -0.04 -17.66 2.94
C ARG A 323 -1.08 -17.50 1.83
N HIS A 324 -1.30 -18.53 1.02
CA HIS A 324 -2.25 -18.46 -0.09
C HIS A 324 -3.71 -18.37 0.36
N THR A 325 -4.01 -18.88 1.55
CA THR A 325 -5.32 -18.76 2.20
C THR A 325 -5.40 -17.53 3.10
N ALA A 326 -4.37 -16.66 3.11
CA ALA A 326 -4.44 -15.40 3.83
C ALA A 326 -5.67 -14.62 3.34
N PRO A 327 -6.47 -14.08 4.27
CA PRO A 327 -7.70 -13.44 3.88
C PRO A 327 -7.37 -12.13 3.16
N THR A 328 -8.04 -11.88 2.05
CA THR A 328 -7.92 -10.61 1.33
C THR A 328 -8.69 -9.53 2.07
N CYS A 329 -8.27 -8.27 1.91
CA CYS A 329 -9.03 -7.17 2.48
C CYS A 329 -10.38 -7.00 1.77
N SER A 330 -11.48 -7.11 2.52
CA SER A 330 -12.84 -7.05 1.98
C SER A 330 -13.20 -5.66 1.45
N ALA A 331 -12.71 -4.58 2.09
CA ALA A 331 -12.86 -3.23 1.58
C ALA A 331 -12.12 -3.05 0.24
N CYS A 332 -10.86 -3.51 0.13
CA CYS A 332 -10.14 -3.53 -1.16
C CYS A 332 -10.91 -4.29 -2.24
N ALA A 333 -11.47 -5.46 -1.90
CA ALA A 333 -12.23 -6.28 -2.83
C ALA A 333 -13.51 -5.56 -3.30
N ALA A 334 -14.25 -4.93 -2.38
CA ALA A 334 -15.41 -4.11 -2.71
C ALA A 334 -15.05 -2.93 -3.62
N GLY A 335 -13.92 -2.26 -3.36
CA GLY A 335 -13.39 -1.21 -4.23
C GLY A 335 -13.10 -1.70 -5.65
N VAL A 336 -12.39 -2.82 -5.80
CA VAL A 336 -12.07 -3.43 -7.11
C VAL A 336 -13.34 -3.82 -7.88
N VAL A 337 -14.35 -4.36 -7.19
CA VAL A 337 -15.62 -4.73 -7.82
C VAL A 337 -16.36 -3.49 -8.31
N SER A 338 -16.44 -2.43 -7.51
CA SER A 338 -17.09 -1.16 -7.89
C SER A 338 -16.36 -0.47 -9.06
N GLU A 339 -15.03 -0.42 -9.00
CA GLU A 339 -14.17 0.08 -10.08
C GLU A 339 -14.44 -0.65 -11.40
N ARG A 340 -14.44 -1.99 -11.38
CA ARG A 340 -14.66 -2.79 -12.58
C ARG A 340 -16.06 -2.57 -13.16
N ARG A 341 -17.10 -2.55 -12.31
CA ARG A 341 -18.48 -2.29 -12.76
C ARG A 341 -18.62 -0.93 -13.43
N GLU A 342 -17.91 0.08 -12.94
CA GLU A 342 -17.91 1.40 -13.56
C GLU A 342 -17.20 1.40 -14.92
N LEU A 343 -16.05 0.74 -15.04
CA LEU A 343 -15.35 0.62 -16.31
C LEU A 343 -16.18 -0.16 -17.35
N ASP A 344 -16.82 -1.26 -16.94
CA ASP A 344 -17.73 -2.04 -17.79
C ASP A 344 -18.93 -1.20 -18.27
N LEU A 345 -19.46 -0.33 -17.40
CA LEU A 345 -20.53 0.61 -17.75
C LEU A 345 -20.07 1.65 -18.76
N LEU A 346 -18.89 2.27 -18.55
CA LEU A 346 -18.35 3.28 -19.46
C LEU A 346 -18.08 2.70 -20.84
N GLU A 347 -17.59 1.46 -20.91
CA GLU A 347 -17.44 0.71 -22.17
C GLU A 347 -18.79 0.52 -22.87
N ALA A 348 -19.80 0.02 -22.14
CA ALA A 348 -21.12 -0.22 -22.70
C ALA A 348 -21.81 1.07 -23.17
N ALA A 349 -21.59 2.19 -22.48
CA ALA A 349 -22.18 3.49 -22.78
C ALA A 349 -21.44 4.26 -23.89
N ALA A 350 -20.23 3.83 -24.29
CA ALA A 350 -19.37 4.55 -25.23
C ALA A 350 -19.98 4.75 -26.63
N GLY A 351 -20.96 3.93 -27.01
CA GLY A 351 -21.70 4.07 -28.28
C GLY A 351 -22.75 5.19 -28.28
N HIS A 352 -23.16 5.68 -27.11
CA HIS A 352 -24.21 6.70 -26.99
C HIS A 352 -23.66 8.10 -27.29
N GLU A 353 -24.33 8.85 -28.16
CA GLU A 353 -23.86 10.18 -28.64
C GLU A 353 -23.57 11.16 -27.49
N THR A 354 -24.51 11.36 -26.58
CA THR A 354 -24.34 12.25 -25.41
C THR A 354 -23.18 11.83 -24.51
N VAL A 355 -22.91 10.51 -24.39
CA VAL A 355 -21.79 10.01 -23.58
C VAL A 355 -20.48 10.31 -24.28
N ARG A 356 -20.42 10.15 -25.61
CA ARG A 356 -19.24 10.53 -26.40
C ARG A 356 -18.92 12.01 -26.30
N GLU A 357 -19.93 12.88 -26.32
CA GLU A 357 -19.75 14.32 -26.10
C GLU A 357 -19.20 14.59 -24.69
N ALA A 358 -19.77 13.95 -23.67
CA ALA A 358 -19.31 14.07 -22.28
C ALA A 358 -17.85 13.60 -22.12
N TRP A 359 -17.42 12.55 -22.84
CA TRP A 359 -16.02 12.12 -22.88
C TRP A 359 -15.07 13.18 -23.44
N VAL A 360 -15.47 13.85 -24.51
CA VAL A 360 -14.65 14.87 -25.19
C VAL A 360 -14.53 16.14 -24.33
N HIS A 361 -15.63 16.54 -23.67
CA HIS A 361 -15.69 17.79 -22.93
C HIS A 361 -15.35 17.66 -21.45
N GLY A 362 -15.53 16.50 -20.86
CA GLY A 362 -15.27 16.22 -19.45
C GLY A 362 -13.79 16.00 -19.12
N HIS A 363 -13.57 15.53 -17.89
CA HIS A 363 -12.24 15.17 -17.38
C HIS A 363 -11.75 13.86 -17.99
N GLY A 364 -12.63 12.85 -18.05
CA GLY A 364 -12.34 11.51 -18.58
C GLY A 364 -11.58 10.61 -17.59
N LEU A 365 -10.96 9.56 -18.13
CA LEU A 365 -10.21 8.57 -17.34
C LEU A 365 -8.75 9.00 -17.09
N CYS A 366 -8.21 8.58 -15.94
CA CYS A 366 -6.79 8.73 -15.65
C CYS A 366 -5.93 7.83 -16.54
N ARG A 367 -4.61 8.04 -16.49
CA ARG A 367 -3.60 7.26 -17.22
C ARG A 367 -3.76 5.75 -17.04
N ASP A 368 -4.04 5.32 -15.82
CA ASP A 368 -4.10 3.89 -15.49
C ASP A 368 -5.42 3.25 -15.96
N HIS A 369 -6.50 4.03 -16.11
CA HIS A 369 -7.83 3.53 -16.53
C HIS A 369 -8.16 3.76 -18.00
N ALA A 370 -7.57 4.75 -18.68
CA ALA A 370 -7.84 5.01 -20.10
C ALA A 370 -7.61 3.80 -21.03
N PRO A 371 -6.65 2.87 -20.76
CA PRO A 371 -6.52 1.66 -21.55
C PRO A 371 -7.59 0.58 -21.27
N MET A 372 -8.38 0.73 -20.20
CA MET A 372 -9.28 -0.32 -19.69
C MET A 372 -10.74 -0.16 -20.13
N ALA A 373 -11.18 1.06 -20.46
CA ALA A 373 -12.55 1.33 -20.90
C ALA A 373 -12.57 2.35 -22.05
N ALA A 374 -13.29 2.00 -23.10
CA ALA A 374 -13.45 2.70 -24.37
C ALA A 374 -12.12 3.24 -24.93
N PRO A 375 -11.08 2.39 -25.10
CA PRO A 375 -9.70 2.87 -25.34
C PRO A 375 -9.56 3.75 -26.59
N GLU A 376 -10.38 3.53 -27.62
CA GLU A 376 -10.40 4.33 -28.85
C GLU A 376 -10.89 5.77 -28.63
N LEU A 377 -11.71 6.01 -27.59
CA LEU A 377 -12.16 7.34 -27.17
C LEU A 377 -11.28 7.91 -26.05
N ALA A 378 -11.00 7.09 -25.04
CA ALA A 378 -10.33 7.51 -23.82
C ALA A 378 -8.86 7.90 -24.05
N LYS A 379 -8.11 7.16 -24.86
CA LYS A 379 -6.68 7.43 -25.08
C LYS A 379 -6.43 8.75 -25.82
N PRO A 380 -7.13 9.09 -26.92
CA PRO A 380 -6.95 10.39 -27.58
C PRO A 380 -7.31 11.57 -26.68
N VAL A 381 -8.40 11.47 -25.91
CA VAL A 381 -8.81 12.50 -24.95
C VAL A 381 -7.72 12.69 -23.90
N LEU A 382 -7.31 11.60 -23.22
CA LEU A 382 -6.25 11.65 -22.22
C LEU A 382 -4.95 12.22 -22.79
N ARG A 383 -4.52 11.79 -23.98
CA ARG A 383 -3.29 12.29 -24.62
C ARG A 383 -3.35 13.80 -24.85
N SER A 384 -4.50 14.32 -25.30
CA SER A 384 -4.72 15.75 -25.52
C SER A 384 -4.68 16.53 -24.21
N ARG A 385 -5.32 16.02 -23.16
CA ARG A 385 -5.28 16.60 -21.81
C ARG A 385 -3.88 16.61 -21.21
N LEU A 386 -3.15 15.50 -21.33
CA LEU A 386 -1.77 15.40 -20.88
C LEU A 386 -0.85 16.35 -21.64
N ALA A 387 -1.04 16.52 -22.96
CA ALA A 387 -0.26 17.49 -23.74
C ALA A 387 -0.49 18.94 -23.27
N LEU A 388 -1.74 19.31 -23.00
CA LEU A 388 -2.08 20.62 -22.43
C LEU A 388 -1.46 20.78 -21.03
N LEU A 389 -1.63 19.79 -20.15
CA LEU A 389 -1.05 19.81 -18.80
C LEU A 389 0.48 19.90 -18.83
N ALA A 390 1.15 19.27 -19.81
CA ALA A 390 2.60 19.40 -19.96
C ALA A 390 3.00 20.86 -20.14
N TRP A 391 2.31 21.57 -21.03
CA TRP A 391 2.53 23.00 -21.26
C TRP A 391 2.23 23.83 -20.00
N GLU A 392 1.12 23.58 -19.32
CA GLU A 392 0.75 24.32 -18.09
C GLU A 392 1.75 24.10 -16.94
N LEU A 393 2.28 22.87 -16.81
CA LEU A 393 3.27 22.53 -15.80
C LEU A 393 4.63 23.16 -16.11
N ASP A 394 5.04 23.21 -17.38
CA ASP A 394 6.26 23.90 -17.79
C ASP A 394 6.14 25.41 -17.56
N GLU A 395 4.97 25.99 -17.83
CA GLU A 395 4.68 27.40 -17.54
C GLU A 395 4.69 27.69 -16.03
N THR A 396 4.16 26.77 -15.23
CA THR A 396 4.26 26.83 -13.75
C THR A 396 5.71 26.85 -13.30
N ARG A 397 6.55 25.96 -13.85
CA ARG A 397 7.98 25.89 -13.51
C ARG A 397 8.73 27.13 -13.96
N ARG A 398 8.40 27.68 -15.15
CA ARG A 398 8.98 28.93 -15.66
C ARG A 398 8.69 30.07 -14.69
N THR A 399 7.42 30.24 -14.29
CA THR A 399 7.00 31.35 -13.41
C THR A 399 7.54 31.25 -11.98
N GLN A 400 7.94 30.06 -11.52
CA GLN A 400 8.66 29.87 -10.26
C GLN A 400 10.11 30.39 -10.27
N ALA A 401 10.66 30.70 -11.44
CA ALA A 401 12.00 31.27 -11.52
C ALA A 401 12.02 32.69 -10.92
N TRP A 402 13.13 33.04 -10.28
CA TRP A 402 13.26 34.34 -9.60
C TRP A 402 13.02 35.54 -10.53
N HIS A 403 13.42 35.43 -11.80
CA HIS A 403 13.33 36.53 -12.76
C HIS A 403 11.90 36.77 -13.29
N THR A 404 10.98 35.80 -13.18
CA THR A 404 9.60 35.87 -13.67
C THR A 404 8.58 36.16 -12.57
N ARG A 405 9.00 36.31 -11.31
CA ARG A 405 8.10 36.52 -10.14
C ARG A 405 7.24 37.79 -10.19
N HIS A 406 7.56 38.71 -11.09
CA HIS A 406 6.85 39.97 -11.29
C HIS A 406 5.69 39.85 -12.29
N GLU A 407 5.60 38.72 -12.99
CA GLU A 407 4.51 38.43 -13.91
C GLU A 407 3.20 38.16 -13.14
N PRO A 408 2.03 38.48 -13.72
CA PRO A 408 0.76 38.24 -13.08
C PRO A 408 0.48 36.76 -12.91
N PHE A 409 -0.34 36.42 -11.90
CA PHE A 409 -0.76 35.05 -11.69
C PHE A 409 -1.61 34.54 -12.85
N THR A 410 -1.34 33.33 -13.34
CA THR A 410 -2.08 32.70 -14.46
C THR A 410 -2.73 31.38 -14.02
N PRO A 411 -3.79 30.91 -14.70
CA PRO A 411 -4.40 29.61 -14.42
C PRO A 411 -3.44 28.42 -14.52
N ALA A 412 -2.30 28.57 -15.22
CA ALA A 412 -1.27 27.55 -15.30
C ALA A 412 -0.68 27.26 -13.92
N GLN A 413 -0.51 28.26 -13.05
CA GLN A 413 0.13 28.09 -11.73
C GLN A 413 -0.68 27.21 -10.75
N SER A 414 -1.98 27.02 -11.02
CA SER A 414 -2.86 26.07 -10.31
C SER A 414 -3.10 24.77 -11.10
N SER A 415 -2.28 24.44 -12.10
CA SER A 415 -2.40 23.22 -12.89
C SER A 415 -1.91 21.96 -12.18
N TRP A 416 -0.95 22.09 -11.26
CA TRP A 416 -0.35 20.92 -10.61
C TRP A 416 -1.34 20.06 -9.81
N PRO A 417 -2.33 20.59 -9.07
CA PRO A 417 -3.35 19.77 -8.43
C PRO A 417 -4.25 19.07 -9.46
N ARG A 418 -4.55 19.72 -10.59
CA ARG A 418 -5.34 19.15 -11.69
C ARG A 418 -4.62 17.99 -12.39
N ALA A 419 -3.29 18.00 -12.43
CA ALA A 419 -2.50 16.91 -13.00
C ALA A 419 -2.56 15.62 -12.16
N VAL A 420 -2.79 15.74 -10.85
CA VAL A 420 -2.78 14.58 -9.95
C VAL A 420 -3.90 13.58 -10.29
N PRO A 421 -5.18 13.96 -10.45
CA PRO A 421 -6.22 13.02 -10.86
C PRO A 421 -5.94 12.26 -12.17
N PHE A 422 -5.25 12.89 -13.14
CA PHE A 422 -4.88 12.23 -14.40
C PHE A 422 -3.76 11.21 -14.24
N LEU A 423 -2.79 11.46 -13.35
CA LEU A 423 -1.60 10.62 -13.19
C LEU A 423 -1.74 9.60 -12.05
N ARG A 424 -2.55 9.95 -11.05
CA ARG A 424 -2.78 9.25 -9.77
C ARG A 424 -4.21 9.52 -9.29
N GLY A 425 -5.20 9.01 -10.01
CA GLY A 425 -6.61 9.27 -9.73
C GLY A 425 -7.07 8.87 -8.32
N ASN A 426 -6.40 7.92 -7.67
CA ASN A 426 -6.69 7.51 -6.30
C ASN A 426 -5.94 8.31 -5.23
N ALA A 427 -5.09 9.27 -5.61
CA ALA A 427 -4.41 10.14 -4.64
C ALA A 427 -5.43 10.94 -3.82
N PHE A 428 -6.52 11.42 -4.43
CA PHE A 428 -7.58 12.18 -3.73
C PHE A 428 -8.69 11.31 -3.15
N LEU A 429 -8.50 9.99 -3.07
CA LEU A 429 -9.57 9.07 -2.66
C LEU A 429 -10.85 9.23 -3.50
N GLY A 430 -10.70 9.52 -4.79
CA GLY A 430 -11.83 9.69 -5.69
C GLY A 430 -12.50 11.08 -5.66
N LEU A 431 -12.03 11.99 -4.82
CA LEU A 431 -12.51 13.37 -4.80
C LEU A 431 -12.09 14.13 -6.07
N THR A 432 -12.91 15.09 -6.49
CA THR A 432 -12.52 16.10 -7.48
C THR A 432 -11.46 17.03 -6.91
N THR A 433 -10.79 17.81 -7.77
CA THR A 433 -9.82 18.82 -7.31
C THR A 433 -10.49 19.85 -6.38
N ALA A 434 -11.71 20.28 -6.68
CA ALA A 434 -12.47 21.19 -5.82
C ALA A 434 -12.86 20.53 -4.49
N GLU A 435 -13.39 19.30 -4.52
CA GLU A 435 -13.74 18.56 -3.32
C GLU A 435 -12.51 18.31 -2.42
N TYR A 436 -11.31 18.12 -3.00
CA TYR A 436 -10.04 18.01 -2.29
C TYR A 436 -9.61 19.34 -1.66
N GLN A 437 -9.74 20.46 -2.39
CA GLN A 437 -9.38 21.79 -1.89
C GLN A 437 -10.30 22.26 -0.75
N ASP A 438 -11.54 21.78 -0.73
CA ASP A 438 -12.51 22.04 0.34
C ASP A 438 -12.28 21.17 1.59
N ALA A 439 -11.34 20.21 1.56
CA ALA A 439 -11.06 19.38 2.72
C ALA A 439 -10.32 20.20 3.82
N PRO A 440 -10.70 20.03 5.09
CA PRO A 440 -10.22 20.86 6.21
C PRO A 440 -8.74 20.63 6.58
#